data_AF-E9J8D9-F1
#
_entry.id   AF-E9J8D9-F1
#
_cell.length_a   1.000
_cell.length_b   1.000
_cell.length_c   1.000
_cell.angle_alpha   90.00
_cell.angle_beta   90.00
_cell.angle_gamma   90.00
#
_symmetry.space_group_name_H-M   'P 1'
#
loop_
_entity.id
_entity.type
_entity.pdbx_description
1 polymer ?
#
loop_
_entity_poly.entity_id
_entity_poly.type
_entity_poly.pdbx_seq_one_letter_code
_entity_poly.pdbx_strand_id
1 'polypeptide(L)'
;MMTPITDAAEDSPESTYNKKHMRCRALIEQCNGVLKMRFRCLLKHRVLHYSPPIAAIIINTCAVLHNICISENVPLDLNDVDDDFDLGININRNNIENGENNPKRNIQRINPDLAADRRKQRQMIRNFFLE
;
A
#
# COMPACT_ATOMS: atom_id res chain seq x y z
N MET A 1 5.42 -5.28 6.64
CA MET A 1 4.02 -4.80 6.77
C MET A 1 3.57 -5.05 8.20
N MET A 2 2.97 -4.07 8.88
CA MET A 2 2.43 -4.26 10.24
C MET A 2 1.24 -5.24 10.17
N THR A 3 1.41 -6.42 10.77
CA THR A 3 0.39 -7.46 10.78
C THR A 3 -0.48 -7.32 12.03
N PRO A 4 -1.82 -7.49 11.94
CA PRO A 4 -2.66 -7.57 13.13
C PRO A 4 -2.13 -8.63 14.11
N ILE A 5 -2.28 -8.36 15.41
CA ILE A 5 -1.96 -9.35 16.46
C ILE A 5 -3.08 -10.37 16.49
N THR A 6 -2.75 -11.64 16.27
CA THR A 6 -3.68 -12.75 16.43
C THR A 6 -3.92 -13.02 17.91
N ASP A 7 -5.13 -13.47 18.25
CA ASP A 7 -5.48 -13.92 19.61
C ASP A 7 -5.29 -12.84 20.69
N ALA A 8 -5.46 -11.57 20.34
CA ALA A 8 -5.47 -10.49 21.31
C ALA A 8 -6.67 -10.65 22.25
N ALA A 9 -6.42 -10.69 23.56
CA ALA A 9 -7.47 -10.75 24.56
C ALA A 9 -8.39 -9.53 24.47
N GLU A 10 -9.68 -9.72 24.76
CA GLU A 10 -10.64 -8.62 24.78
C GLU A 10 -10.18 -7.55 25.79
N ASP A 11 -10.35 -6.28 25.41
CA ASP A 11 -9.88 -5.10 26.15
C ASP A 11 -8.39 -5.03 26.51
N SER A 12 -7.56 -5.86 25.88
CA SER A 12 -6.11 -5.75 26.01
C SER A 12 -5.54 -4.55 25.23
N PRO A 13 -4.33 -4.07 25.60
CA PRO A 13 -3.54 -3.13 24.81
C PRO A 13 -3.40 -3.55 23.33
N GLU A 14 -3.20 -4.84 23.07
CA GLU A 14 -3.11 -5.43 21.74
C GLU A 14 -4.44 -5.33 20.98
N SER A 15 -5.57 -5.58 21.64
CA SER A 15 -6.90 -5.42 21.05
C SER A 15 -7.17 -3.96 20.67
N THR A 16 -6.83 -3.03 21.57
CA THR A 16 -6.93 -1.58 21.31
C THR A 16 -6.02 -1.14 20.17
N TYR A 17 -4.78 -1.63 20.13
CA TYR A 17 -3.87 -1.42 19.01
C TYR A 17 -4.46 -1.94 17.70
N ASN A 18 -5.00 -3.16 17.67
CA ASN A 18 -5.60 -3.76 16.49
C ASN A 18 -6.78 -2.94 15.97
N LYS A 19 -7.67 -2.47 16.86
CA LYS A 19 -8.79 -1.57 16.52
C LYS A 19 -8.29 -0.28 15.86
N LYS A 20 -7.30 0.40 16.45
CA LYS A 20 -6.71 1.63 15.85
C LYS A 20 -6.01 1.34 14.53
N HIS A 21 -5.22 0.28 14.45
CA HIS A 21 -4.51 -0.12 13.24
C HIS A 21 -5.48 -0.43 12.08
N MET A 22 -6.56 -1.17 12.35
CA MET A 22 -7.61 -1.46 11.38
C MET A 22 -8.27 -0.18 10.86
N ARG A 23 -8.62 0.75 11.75
CA ARG A 23 -9.18 2.05 11.37
C ARG A 23 -8.23 2.84 10.47
N CYS A 24 -6.94 2.91 10.83
CA CYS A 24 -5.94 3.57 9.99
C CYS A 24 -5.84 2.94 8.60
N ARG A 25 -5.82 1.60 8.52
CA ARG A 25 -5.80 0.88 7.24
C ARG A 25 -7.02 1.21 6.38
N ALA A 26 -8.21 1.17 6.96
CA ALA A 26 -9.44 1.50 6.24
C ALA A 26 -9.40 2.90 5.63
N LEU A 27 -8.90 3.90 6.37
CA LEU A 27 -8.74 5.27 5.88
C LEU A 27 -7.71 5.36 4.74
N ILE A 28 -6.57 4.68 4.86
CA ILE A 28 -5.55 4.66 3.80
C ILE A 28 -6.06 3.95 2.54
N GLU A 29 -6.76 2.82 2.70
CA GLU A 29 -7.38 2.08 1.60
C GLU A 29 -8.44 2.92 0.88
N GLN A 30 -9.29 3.64 1.63
CA GLN A 30 -10.26 4.58 1.07
C GLN A 30 -9.58 5.75 0.33
N CYS A 31 -8.57 6.39 0.94
CA CYS A 31 -7.80 7.46 0.32
C CYS A 31 -7.17 7.00 -1.01
N ASN A 32 -6.54 5.83 -1.02
CA ASN A 32 -5.97 5.23 -2.23
C ASN A 32 -7.05 4.94 -3.29
N GLY A 33 -8.23 4.48 -2.87
CA GLY A 33 -9.37 4.28 -3.77
C GLY A 33 -9.80 5.58 -4.46
N VAL A 34 -10.03 6.63 -3.67
CA VAL A 34 -10.44 7.95 -4.19
C VAL A 34 -9.41 8.54 -5.13
N LEU A 35 -8.12 8.49 -4.78
CA LEU A 35 -7.05 9.01 -5.64
C LEU A 35 -6.96 8.23 -6.96
N LYS A 36 -7.11 6.91 -6.93
CA LYS A 36 -7.12 6.06 -8.14
C LYS A 36 -8.33 6.32 -9.03
N MET A 37 -9.50 6.54 -8.43
CA MET A 37 -10.71 6.88 -9.17
C MET A 37 -10.57 8.23 -9.88
N ARG A 38 -9.98 9.22 -9.21
CA ARG A 38 -9.81 10.57 -9.78
C ARG A 38 -8.66 10.67 -10.78
N PHE A 39 -7.54 9.99 -10.53
CA PHE A 39 -6.32 10.15 -11.34
C PHE A 39 -5.91 8.82 -11.99
N ARG A 40 -6.16 8.73 -13.31
CA ARG A 40 -5.83 7.54 -14.13
C ARG A 40 -4.35 7.16 -14.10
N CYS A 41 -3.45 8.11 -13.85
CA CYS A 41 -2.02 7.82 -13.69
C CYS A 41 -1.70 6.88 -12.52
N LEU A 42 -2.64 6.70 -11.57
CA LEU A 42 -2.52 5.77 -10.43
C LEU A 42 -3.21 4.41 -10.66
N LEU A 43 -3.94 4.24 -11.76
CA LEU A 43 -4.66 2.99 -12.08
C LEU A 43 -3.80 1.92 -12.71
N LYS A 44 -2.58 2.26 -13.16
CA LYS A 44 -1.77 1.34 -13.97
C LYS A 44 -1.51 0.01 -13.25
N HIS A 45 -1.37 -1.05 -14.07
CA HIS A 45 -0.94 -2.41 -13.75
C HIS A 45 0.00 -2.50 -12.55
N ARG A 46 -0.06 -3.61 -11.80
CA ARG A 46 0.61 -3.92 -10.52
C ARG A 46 2.17 -3.78 -10.48
N VAL A 47 2.77 -3.08 -11.44
CA VAL A 47 4.21 -2.79 -11.57
C VAL A 47 4.42 -1.29 -11.50
N LEU A 48 5.34 -0.86 -10.63
CA LEU A 48 5.75 0.53 -10.52
C LEU A 48 6.63 0.89 -11.73
N HIS A 49 6.09 1.68 -12.67
CA HIS A 49 6.83 2.14 -13.86
C HIS A 49 7.87 3.23 -13.54
N TYR A 50 7.82 3.78 -12.34
CA TYR A 50 8.66 4.87 -11.89
C TYR A 50 9.56 4.40 -10.75
N SER A 51 10.75 4.99 -10.62
CA SER A 51 11.55 4.77 -9.42
C SER A 51 10.79 5.27 -8.17
N PRO A 52 11.06 4.71 -6.97
CA PRO A 52 10.38 5.13 -5.76
C PRO A 52 10.37 6.66 -5.51
N PRO A 53 11.46 7.41 -5.77
CA PRO A 53 11.44 8.87 -5.64
C PRO A 53 10.43 9.55 -6.57
N ILE A 54 10.35 9.12 -7.83
CA ILE A 54 9.42 9.70 -8.81
C ILE A 54 7.98 9.31 -8.48
N ALA A 55 7.75 8.05 -8.08
CA ALA A 55 6.45 7.60 -7.62
C ALA A 55 5.93 8.43 -6.43
N ALA A 56 6.79 8.77 -5.47
CA ALA A 56 6.43 9.63 -4.34
C ALA A 56 6.00 11.03 -4.79
N ILE A 57 6.70 11.63 -5.77
CA ILE A 57 6.32 12.93 -6.33
C ILE A 57 4.94 12.86 -7.00
N ILE A 58 4.69 11.83 -7.79
CA ILE A 58 3.39 11.62 -8.46
C ILE A 58 2.26 11.53 -7.44
N ILE A 59 2.43 10.70 -6.39
CA ILE A 59 1.43 10.52 -5.33
C ILE A 59 1.18 11.83 -4.58
N ASN A 60 2.23 12.55 -4.18
CA ASN A 60 2.09 13.84 -3.51
C ASN A 60 1.35 14.87 -4.37
N THR A 61 1.67 14.91 -5.67
CA THR A 61 1.00 15.81 -6.62
C THR A 61 -0.48 15.47 -6.73
N CYS A 62 -0.83 14.18 -6.82
CA CYS A 62 -2.23 13.74 -6.82
C CYS A 62 -2.96 14.15 -5.54
N ALA A 63 -2.33 14.05 -4.37
CA ALA A 63 -2.93 14.47 -3.10
C ALA A 63 -3.17 15.99 -3.06
N VAL A 64 -2.20 16.80 -3.52
CA VAL A 64 -2.35 18.27 -3.59
C VAL A 64 -3.48 18.64 -4.56
N LEU A 65 -3.49 18.07 -5.76
CA LEU A 65 -4.54 18.31 -6.75
C LEU A 65 -5.91 17.86 -6.25
N HIS A 66 -5.99 16.74 -5.53
CA HIS A 66 -7.24 16.29 -4.92
C HIS A 66 -7.79 17.31 -3.92
N ASN A 67 -6.93 17.87 -3.08
CA ASN A 67 -7.33 18.90 -2.12
C ASN A 67 -7.84 20.17 -2.81
N ILE A 68 -7.20 20.57 -3.92
CA ILE A 68 -7.69 21.67 -4.77
C ILE A 68 -9.06 21.33 -5.37
N CYS A 69 -9.26 20.11 -5.88
CA CYS A 69 -10.57 19.69 -6.37
C CYS A 69 -11.66 19.76 -5.27
N ILE A 70 -11.32 19.42 -4.03
CA ILE A 70 -12.25 19.55 -2.89
C ILE A 70 -12.57 21.03 -2.63
N SER A 71 -11.56 21.92 -2.59
CA SER A 71 -11.79 23.35 -2.31
C SER A 71 -12.65 24.01 -3.38
N GLU A 72 -12.44 23.63 -4.63
CA GLU A 72 -13.17 24.16 -5.78
C GLU A 72 -14.50 23.41 -6.07
N ASN A 73 -14.91 22.48 -5.20
CA ASN A 73 -16.11 21.64 -5.38
C ASN A 73 -16.17 20.92 -6.74
N VAL A 74 -15.01 20.51 -7.27
CA VAL A 74 -14.91 19.76 -8.52
C VAL A 74 -15.42 18.33 -8.26
N PRO A 75 -16.51 17.90 -8.91
CA PRO A 75 -17.07 16.58 -8.69
C PRO A 75 -16.06 15.46 -9.01
N LEU A 76 -16.24 14.31 -8.37
CA LEU A 76 -15.62 13.06 -8.82
C LEU A 76 -16.45 12.58 -10.00
N ASP A 77 -15.85 12.49 -11.19
CA ASP A 77 -16.51 11.82 -12.31
C ASP A 77 -16.44 10.31 -12.09
N LEU A 78 -17.62 9.71 -11.85
CA LEU A 78 -17.78 8.28 -11.59
C LEU A 78 -18.17 7.52 -12.87
N ASN A 79 -18.37 8.20 -14.00
CA ASN A 79 -18.95 7.62 -15.21
C ASN A 79 -17.93 6.98 -16.16
N ASP A 80 -16.62 7.18 -15.93
CA ASP A 80 -15.58 6.54 -16.73
C ASP A 80 -15.33 5.10 -16.24
N VAL A 81 -16.32 4.23 -16.43
CA VAL A 81 -16.15 2.78 -16.34
C VAL A 81 -15.62 2.31 -17.70
N ASP A 82 -14.45 1.69 -17.68
CA ASP A 82 -13.83 0.96 -18.80
C ASP A 82 -13.62 1.72 -20.11
N ASP A 83 -12.45 2.37 -20.23
CA ASP A 83 -11.69 2.29 -21.47
C ASP A 83 -10.21 2.14 -21.12
N ASP A 84 -9.60 1.12 -21.70
CA ASP A 84 -8.19 0.75 -21.62
C ASP A 84 -7.32 1.91 -22.12
N PHE A 85 -6.98 2.86 -21.24
CA PHE A 85 -6.09 3.97 -21.60
C PHE A 85 -4.64 3.47 -21.61
N ASP A 86 -4.25 2.85 -22.73
CA ASP A 86 -2.86 2.54 -23.04
C ASP A 86 -2.07 3.83 -23.28
N LEU A 87 -1.42 4.34 -22.22
CA LEU A 87 -0.41 5.39 -22.35
C LEU A 87 0.87 4.73 -22.90
N GLY A 88 0.87 4.45 -24.22
CA GLY A 88 1.90 3.69 -24.92
C GLY A 88 3.32 4.16 -24.61
N ILE A 89 4.02 3.40 -23.75
CA ILE A 89 5.44 3.58 -23.47
C ILE A 89 6.14 2.24 -23.74
N ASN A 90 6.72 2.14 -24.93
CA ASN A 90 7.50 1.00 -25.41
C ASN A 90 8.74 0.73 -24.54
N ILE A 91 8.70 -0.41 -23.87
CA ILE A 91 9.71 -1.47 -23.71
C ILE A 91 11.13 -1.17 -24.24
N ASN A 92 12.13 -1.24 -23.35
CA ASN A 92 13.46 -1.74 -23.70
C ASN A 92 13.70 -3.05 -22.94
N ARG A 93 13.23 -4.15 -23.56
CA ARG A 93 13.53 -5.54 -23.22
C ARG A 93 14.89 -5.82 -23.84
N ASN A 94 15.92 -6.01 -23.02
CA ASN A 94 17.09 -6.76 -23.45
C ASN A 94 17.55 -7.65 -22.29
N ASN A 95 17.44 -8.95 -22.54
CA ASN A 95 18.20 -10.08 -21.99
C ASN A 95 18.02 -10.42 -20.51
N ILE A 96 17.47 -11.62 -20.20
CA ILE A 96 18.25 -12.86 -20.04
C ILE A 96 17.27 -14.05 -20.13
N GLU A 97 17.50 -14.92 -21.10
CA GLU A 97 16.91 -16.25 -21.21
C GLU A 97 17.64 -17.27 -20.33
N ASN A 98 16.92 -18.36 -20.07
CA ASN A 98 17.39 -19.71 -19.72
C ASN A 98 17.45 -20.04 -18.23
N GLY A 99 16.49 -20.89 -17.83
CA GLY A 99 16.36 -21.42 -16.49
C GLY A 99 17.02 -22.79 -16.32
N GLU A 100 17.19 -23.17 -15.06
CA GLU A 100 17.28 -24.56 -14.62
C GLU A 100 16.50 -24.73 -13.31
N ASN A 101 15.65 -25.76 -13.29
CA ASN A 101 14.83 -26.19 -12.18
C ASN A 101 15.70 -26.78 -11.06
N ASN A 102 15.44 -26.41 -9.80
CA ASN A 102 15.80 -27.27 -8.67
C ASN A 102 14.71 -27.24 -7.58
N PRO A 103 13.91 -28.31 -7.43
CA PRO A 103 12.93 -28.41 -6.36
C PRO A 103 13.62 -29.01 -5.13
N LYS A 104 13.99 -28.15 -4.17
CA LYS A 104 14.01 -28.38 -2.71
C LYS A 104 15.00 -27.44 -2.03
N ARG A 105 14.47 -26.57 -1.15
CA ARG A 105 14.98 -26.24 0.20
C ARG A 105 14.42 -24.89 0.70
N ASN A 106 13.42 -24.92 1.59
CA ASN A 106 13.59 -24.47 2.98
C ASN A 106 12.26 -24.28 3.72
N ILE A 107 12.02 -25.23 4.62
CA ILE A 107 11.17 -25.12 5.80
C ILE A 107 11.65 -23.90 6.63
N GLN A 108 10.70 -23.10 7.13
CA GLN A 108 10.87 -22.00 8.10
C GLN A 108 12.12 -21.10 7.93
N ARG A 109 12.14 -20.24 6.90
CA ARG A 109 12.82 -18.94 7.05
C ARG A 109 11.78 -17.94 7.53
N ILE A 110 11.73 -17.67 8.83
CA ILE A 110 11.02 -16.48 9.32
C ILE A 110 11.70 -15.30 8.63
N ASN A 111 10.99 -14.64 7.72
CA ASN A 111 11.53 -13.49 7.01
C ASN A 111 12.01 -12.47 8.06
N PRO A 112 13.31 -12.09 8.07
CA PRO A 112 13.88 -11.21 9.09
C PRO A 112 13.15 -9.87 9.17
N ASP A 113 12.56 -9.41 8.07
CA ASP A 113 11.77 -8.18 8.01
C ASP A 113 10.47 -8.32 8.80
N LEU A 114 9.81 -9.48 8.73
CA LEU A 114 8.61 -9.77 9.53
C LEU A 114 8.93 -9.81 11.03
N ALA A 115 10.11 -10.30 11.40
CA ALA A 115 10.55 -10.30 12.79
C ALA A 115 10.86 -8.88 13.29
N ALA A 116 11.47 -8.04 12.45
CA ALA A 116 11.73 -6.64 12.78
C ALA A 116 10.44 -5.82 12.93
N ASP A 117 9.47 -6.03 12.04
CA ASP A 117 8.18 -5.36 12.10
C ASP A 117 7.41 -5.72 13.37
N ARG A 118 7.38 -7.01 13.76
CA ARG A 118 6.78 -7.43 15.03
C ARG A 118 7.44 -6.81 16.26
N ARG A 119 8.76 -6.60 16.23
CA ARG A 119 9.47 -5.90 17.33
C ARG A 119 9.01 -4.45 17.45
N LYS A 120 8.94 -3.71 16.33
CA LYS A 120 8.43 -2.33 16.31
C LYS A 120 6.99 -2.25 16.80
N GLN A 121 6.15 -3.18 16.37
CA GLN A 121 4.76 -3.27 16.82
C GLN A 121 4.64 -3.45 18.33
N ARG A 122 5.39 -4.40 18.92
CA ARG A 122 5.42 -4.61 20.37
C ARG A 122 5.88 -3.37 21.11
N GLN A 123 6.87 -2.66 20.57
CA GLN A 123 7.35 -1.41 21.15
C GLN A 123 6.28 -0.31 21.12
N MET A 124 5.52 -0.17 20.02
CA MET A 124 4.41 0.79 19.95
C MET A 124 3.33 0.47 20.99
N ILE A 125 2.94 -0.80 21.12
CA ILE A 125 1.92 -1.21 22.09
C ILE A 125 2.37 -0.89 23.50
N ARG A 126 3.64 -1.22 23.81
CA ARG A 126 4.22 -0.92 25.11
C ARG A 126 4.22 0.58 25.44
N ASN A 127 4.49 1.43 24.47
CA ASN A 127 4.68 2.85 24.70
C ASN A 127 3.37 3.66 24.68
N PHE A 128 2.36 3.20 23.96
CA PHE A 128 1.16 4.00 23.65
C PHE A 128 -0.17 3.35 24.05
N PHE A 129 -0.14 2.11 24.57
CA PHE A 129 -1.35 1.34 24.85
C PHE A 129 -1.30 0.59 26.19
N LEU A 130 -0.18 0.66 26.93
CA LEU A 130 -0.09 0.23 28.33
C LEU A 130 -0.26 1.46 29.22
N GLU A 131 -1.50 1.76 29.60
CA GLU A 131 -1.84 2.67 30.71
C GLU A 131 -2.73 1.91 31.70
#